data_AF-A0A6A6SXC4-F1
#
_entry.id   AF-A0A6A6SXC4-F1
#
_cell.length_a   1.000
_cell.length_b   1.000
_cell.length_c   1.000
_cell.angle_alpha   90.00
_cell.angle_beta   90.00
_cell.angle_gamma   90.00
#
_symmetry.space_group_name_H-M   'P 1'
#
loop_
_entity.id
_entity.type
_entity.pdbx_description
1 polymer ?
#
loop_
_entity_poly.entity_id
_entity_poly.type
_entity_poly.pdbx_seq_one_letter_code
_entity_poly.pdbx_strand_id
1 'polypeptide(L)'
;MSVPELPDSTIKLLHLPAELFTPIITDVVREIGPAKAWRLRGVCKTFQSYIEDEVLRNTPVNEFTRRDNSIKIIHKNLERFLLQRCLFCPENLATNTLPLFLVDLADTILTDYPPQDPTQSLSEIRHSYISHLVRMVVEKDPNKTVSCPWASHACEWTNVSNMSGKANPTNYTIAARPSLPHLVVAAAAVGNAYALQSY
;
A
#
# COMPACT_ATOMS: atom_id res chain seq x y z
N MET A 1 43.52 46.70 -7.74
CA MET A 1 42.08 46.71 -7.39
C MET A 1 41.58 45.30 -7.56
N SER A 2 41.45 44.56 -6.45
CA SER A 2 40.99 43.16 -6.46
C SER A 2 39.46 43.17 -6.48
N VAL A 3 38.86 42.52 -7.48
CA VAL A 3 37.41 42.37 -7.59
C VAL A 3 36.97 41.39 -6.49
N PRO A 4 36.03 41.75 -5.60
CA PRO A 4 35.52 40.83 -4.61
C PRO A 4 34.73 39.72 -5.34
N GLU A 5 35.17 38.48 -5.19
CA GLU A 5 34.41 37.31 -5.64
C GLU A 5 33.05 37.31 -4.93
N LEU A 6 31.98 37.49 -5.71
CA LEU A 6 30.63 37.22 -5.20
C LEU A 6 30.57 35.74 -4.81
N PRO A 7 30.09 35.40 -3.60
CA PRO A 7 29.90 34.02 -3.24
C PRO A 7 28.94 33.40 -4.24
N ASP A 8 29.39 32.33 -4.91
CA ASP A 8 28.63 31.45 -5.78
C ASP A 8 27.51 30.80 -4.95
N SER A 9 26.48 31.60 -4.67
CA SER A 9 25.33 31.28 -3.83
C SER A 9 24.22 30.70 -4.70
N THR A 10 24.61 29.84 -5.65
CA THR A 10 23.66 29.03 -6.39
C THR A 10 23.09 27.98 -5.44
N ILE A 11 21.96 28.30 -4.80
CA ILE A 11 21.20 27.35 -3.97
C ILE A 11 20.84 26.17 -4.85
N LYS A 12 21.53 25.05 -4.65
CA LYS A 12 21.23 23.81 -5.36
C LYS A 12 19.93 23.23 -4.82
N LEU A 13 19.14 22.63 -5.70
CA LEU A 13 17.85 22.03 -5.36
C LEU A 13 17.95 20.98 -4.23
N LEU A 14 19.10 20.30 -4.11
CA LEU A 14 19.37 19.31 -3.06
C LEU A 14 19.69 19.92 -1.68
N HIS A 15 19.90 21.23 -1.60
CA HIS A 15 20.05 21.95 -0.33
C HIS A 15 18.71 22.46 0.23
N LEU A 16 17.62 22.25 -0.50
CA LEU A 16 16.30 22.55 0.02
C LEU A 16 15.95 21.59 1.17
N PRO A 17 15.27 22.10 2.22
CA PRO A 17 14.72 21.25 3.26
C PRO A 17 13.62 20.33 2.70
N ALA A 18 13.38 19.19 3.35
CA ALA A 18 12.49 18.14 2.88
C ALA A 18 11.04 18.64 2.68
N GLU A 19 10.62 19.60 3.51
CA GLU A 19 9.31 20.25 3.49
C GLU A 19 9.07 21.05 2.21
N LEU A 20 10.14 21.58 1.59
CA LEU A 20 10.06 22.26 0.29
C LEU A 20 10.30 21.28 -0.87
N PHE A 21 11.13 20.26 -0.66
CA PHE A 21 11.45 19.29 -1.70
C PHE A 21 10.28 18.35 -1.99
N THR A 22 9.54 17.91 -0.95
CA THR A 22 8.41 16.96 -1.10
C THR A 22 7.30 17.52 -2.00
N PRO A 23 6.78 18.75 -1.79
CA PRO A 23 5.76 19.33 -2.68
C PRO A 23 6.23 19.45 -4.13
N ILE A 24 7.51 19.77 -4.35
CA ILE A 24 8.09 19.83 -5.71
C ILE A 24 8.02 18.44 -6.37
N ILE A 25 8.36 17.37 -5.67
CA ILE A 25 8.28 16.01 -6.19
C ILE A 25 6.83 15.61 -6.47
N THR A 26 5.91 15.90 -5.55
CA THR A 26 4.47 15.67 -5.74
C THR A 26 3.95 16.39 -6.98
N ASP A 27 4.26 17.69 -7.13
CA ASP A 27 3.85 18.49 -8.29
C ASP A 27 4.46 17.95 -9.59
N VAL A 28 5.73 17.55 -9.58
CA VAL A 28 6.38 16.93 -10.74
C VAL A 28 5.67 15.63 -11.12
N VAL A 29 5.44 14.71 -10.16
CA VAL A 29 4.75 13.43 -10.42
C VAL A 29 3.36 13.68 -10.98
N ARG A 30 2.60 14.63 -10.40
CA ARG A 30 1.27 15.01 -10.87
C ARG A 30 1.28 15.59 -12.29
N GLU A 31 2.25 16.44 -12.62
CA GLU A 31 2.32 17.12 -13.91
C GLU A 31 2.72 16.17 -15.05
N ILE A 32 3.74 15.34 -14.84
CA ILE A 32 4.31 14.51 -15.91
C ILE A 32 3.82 13.05 -15.89
N GLY A 33 3.16 12.64 -14.81
CA GLY A 33 2.64 11.30 -14.57
C GLY A 33 3.69 10.30 -14.05
N PRO A 34 3.23 9.18 -13.48
CA PRO A 34 4.08 8.21 -12.77
C PRO A 34 5.14 7.59 -13.67
N ALA A 35 4.81 7.26 -14.93
CA ALA A 35 5.77 6.63 -15.86
C ALA A 35 6.97 7.52 -16.19
N LYS A 36 6.75 8.82 -16.42
CA LYS A 36 7.83 9.77 -16.73
C LYS A 36 8.60 10.13 -15.46
N ALA A 37 7.91 10.39 -14.36
CA ALA A 37 8.55 10.66 -13.08
C ALA A 37 9.46 9.52 -12.63
N TRP A 38 9.04 8.26 -12.80
CA TRP A 38 9.84 7.08 -12.48
C TRP A 38 11.21 7.02 -13.19
N ARG A 39 11.35 7.66 -14.36
CA ARG A 39 12.62 7.76 -15.10
C ARG A 39 13.57 8.79 -14.50
N LEU A 40 13.04 9.83 -13.84
CA LEU A 40 13.83 10.87 -13.17
C LEU A 40 14.58 10.36 -11.94
N ARG A 41 14.29 9.14 -11.47
CA ARG A 41 15.09 8.46 -10.44
C ARG A 41 16.58 8.32 -10.82
N GLY A 42 16.93 8.40 -12.10
CA GLY A 42 18.32 8.37 -12.56
C GLY A 42 19.14 9.64 -12.25
N VAL A 43 18.51 10.72 -11.78
CA VAL A 43 19.20 12.02 -11.53
C VAL A 43 20.16 11.93 -10.35
N CYS A 44 19.68 11.50 -9.18
CA CYS A 44 20.51 11.25 -8.00
C CYS A 44 19.75 10.39 -6.97
N LYS A 45 20.45 9.89 -5.94
CA LYS A 45 19.87 9.04 -4.88
C LYS A 45 18.73 9.72 -4.12
N THR A 46 18.84 11.01 -3.84
CA THR A 46 17.79 11.77 -3.16
C THR A 46 16.52 11.81 -4.02
N PHE A 47 16.64 12.25 -5.27
CA PHE A 47 15.53 12.24 -6.23
C PHE A 47 14.90 10.86 -6.39
N GLN A 48 15.73 9.83 -6.47
CA GLN A 48 15.27 8.45 -6.53
C GLN A 48 14.36 8.12 -5.34
N SER A 49 14.81 8.38 -4.11
CA SER A 49 14.04 8.06 -2.90
C SER A 49 12.69 8.76 -2.89
N TYR A 50 12.66 10.07 -3.12
CA TYR A 50 11.41 10.85 -3.08
C TYR A 50 10.44 10.45 -4.20
N ILE A 51 10.93 10.19 -5.41
CA ILE A 51 10.08 9.74 -6.51
C ILE A 51 9.55 8.33 -6.26
N GLU A 52 10.37 7.42 -5.74
CA GLU A 52 9.90 6.07 -5.39
C GLU A 52 8.80 6.13 -4.34
N ASP A 53 8.99 6.93 -3.29
CA ASP A 53 8.00 7.12 -2.26
C ASP A 53 6.73 7.75 -2.81
N GLU A 54 6.82 8.85 -3.55
CA GLU A 54 5.65 9.53 -4.11
C GLU A 54 4.86 8.64 -5.07
N VAL A 55 5.56 7.94 -5.97
CA VAL A 55 4.93 7.06 -6.95
C VAL A 55 4.30 5.85 -6.27
N LEU A 56 5.02 5.11 -5.43
CA LEU A 56 4.50 3.86 -4.88
C LEU A 56 3.46 4.09 -3.76
N ARG A 57 3.67 5.12 -2.94
CA ARG A 57 2.85 5.40 -1.74
C ARG A 57 1.64 6.28 -2.04
N ASN A 58 1.85 7.40 -2.74
CA ASN A 58 0.88 8.50 -2.78
C ASN A 58 0.10 8.58 -4.09
N THR A 59 0.63 8.07 -5.20
CA THR A 59 -0.05 8.12 -6.50
C THR A 59 -1.29 7.20 -6.54
N PRO A 60 -2.51 7.67 -6.81
CA PRO A 60 -3.69 6.81 -6.91
C PRO A 60 -3.54 5.61 -7.88
N VAL A 61 -4.14 4.46 -7.57
CA VAL A 61 -3.99 3.22 -8.39
C VAL A 61 -4.51 3.41 -9.82
N ASN A 62 -5.55 4.22 -9.99
CA ASN A 62 -6.15 4.52 -11.29
C ASN A 62 -5.25 5.38 -12.20
N GLU A 63 -4.22 6.04 -11.66
CA GLU A 63 -3.21 6.75 -12.47
C GLU A 63 -2.20 5.79 -13.11
N PHE A 64 -2.12 4.54 -12.64
CA PHE A 64 -1.28 3.52 -13.24
C PHE A 64 -1.97 2.84 -14.42
N THR A 65 -1.75 3.39 -15.61
CA THR A 65 -2.38 2.88 -16.83
C THR A 65 -1.50 1.90 -17.60
N ARG A 66 -2.13 1.06 -18.43
CA ARG A 66 -1.41 0.26 -19.43
C ARG A 66 -0.84 1.13 -20.55
N ARG A 67 -1.46 2.28 -20.84
CA ARG A 67 -1.13 3.15 -21.98
C ARG A 67 0.27 3.76 -21.89
N ASP A 68 0.67 4.18 -20.69
CA ASP A 68 1.97 4.80 -20.44
C ASP A 68 3.02 3.82 -19.87
N ASN A 69 2.68 2.52 -19.78
CA ASN A 69 3.48 1.46 -19.15
C ASN A 69 3.72 1.63 -17.64
N SER A 70 3.04 2.57 -16.96
CA SER A 70 3.21 2.77 -15.52
C SER A 70 2.78 1.54 -14.72
N ILE A 71 1.83 0.73 -15.21
CA ILE A 71 1.44 -0.54 -14.56
C ILE A 71 2.63 -1.49 -14.34
N LYS A 72 3.64 -1.47 -15.22
CA LYS A 72 4.85 -2.30 -15.08
C LYS A 72 5.69 -1.88 -13.87
N ILE A 73 5.56 -0.63 -13.42
CA ILE A 73 6.21 -0.14 -12.20
C ILE A 73 5.63 -0.87 -11.00
N ILE A 74 4.31 -0.97 -10.89
CA ILE A 74 3.64 -1.72 -9.82
C ILE A 74 4.08 -3.18 -9.86
N HIS A 75 3.96 -3.86 -11.01
CA HIS A 75 4.31 -5.29 -11.09
C HIS A 75 5.74 -5.59 -10.67
N LYS A 76 6.71 -4.75 -11.05
CA LYS A 76 8.12 -4.93 -10.67
C LYS A 76 8.43 -4.58 -9.22
N ASN A 77 7.55 -3.83 -8.55
CA ASN A 77 7.75 -3.32 -7.21
C ASN A 77 6.56 -3.67 -6.30
N LEU A 78 5.87 -4.77 -6.56
CA LEU A 78 4.57 -5.06 -5.94
C LEU A 78 4.67 -5.18 -4.42
N GLU A 79 5.69 -5.91 -3.93
CA GLU A 79 5.97 -6.04 -2.49
C GLU A 79 6.16 -4.67 -1.85
N ARG A 80 7.06 -3.84 -2.40
CA ARG A 80 7.34 -2.50 -1.88
C ARG A 80 6.14 -1.57 -1.97
N PHE A 81 5.38 -1.64 -3.06
CA PHE A 81 4.16 -0.87 -3.28
C PHE A 81 3.11 -1.16 -2.19
N LEU A 82 2.82 -2.45 -1.96
CA LEU A 82 1.86 -2.88 -0.94
C LEU A 82 2.36 -2.52 0.46
N LEU A 83 3.63 -2.79 0.76
CA LEU A 83 4.23 -2.51 2.07
C LEU A 83 4.15 -1.01 2.41
N GLN A 84 4.55 -0.14 1.48
CA GLN A 84 4.49 1.31 1.70
C GLN A 84 3.06 1.79 1.93
N ARG A 85 2.08 1.23 1.24
CA ARG A 85 0.67 1.61 1.45
C ARG A 85 0.08 1.09 2.74
N CYS A 86 0.48 -0.10 3.20
CA CYS A 86 0.02 -0.63 4.48
C CYS A 86 0.60 0.19 5.64
N LEU A 87 1.88 0.59 5.54
CA LEU A 87 2.58 1.28 6.61
C LEU A 87 2.27 2.78 6.70
N PHE A 88 1.99 3.42 5.56
CA PHE A 88 1.81 4.87 5.47
C PHE A 88 0.43 5.26 4.94
N CYS A 89 -0.57 4.39 5.07
CA CYS A 89 -1.88 4.48 4.42
C CYS A 89 -2.44 5.92 4.43
N PRO A 90 -2.43 6.64 3.29
CA PRO A 90 -3.00 7.97 3.24
C PRO A 90 -4.53 7.85 3.28
N GLU A 91 -5.15 8.59 4.20
CA GLU A 91 -6.59 8.56 4.50
C GLU A 91 -7.48 8.83 3.26
N ASN A 92 -6.93 9.45 2.21
CA ASN A 92 -7.68 9.95 1.05
C ASN A 92 -7.48 9.17 -0.25
N LEU A 93 -6.74 8.06 -0.25
CA LEU A 93 -6.63 7.23 -1.45
C LEU A 93 -7.84 6.30 -1.56
N ALA A 94 -8.88 6.79 -2.23
CA ALA A 94 -10.22 6.20 -2.41
C ALA A 94 -10.29 4.74 -2.93
N THR A 95 -9.15 4.06 -3.14
CA THR A 95 -9.05 2.72 -3.72
C THR A 95 -7.99 1.81 -3.06
N ASN A 96 -7.54 2.11 -1.83
CA ASN A 96 -6.59 1.27 -1.09
C ASN A 96 -7.24 0.09 -0.34
N THR A 97 -8.21 -0.59 -0.96
CA THR A 97 -8.96 -1.67 -0.30
C THR A 97 -8.07 -2.82 0.18
N LEU A 98 -7.12 -3.26 -0.64
CA LEU A 98 -6.21 -4.35 -0.28
C LEU A 98 -5.23 -3.96 0.85
N PRO A 99 -4.48 -2.84 0.77
CA PRO A 99 -3.64 -2.41 1.90
C PRO A 99 -4.41 -2.27 3.22
N LEU A 100 -5.62 -1.70 3.18
CA LEU A 100 -6.47 -1.58 4.37
C LEU A 100 -6.84 -2.95 4.93
N PHE A 101 -7.28 -3.88 4.07
CA PHE A 101 -7.58 -5.25 4.48
C PHE A 101 -6.38 -5.94 5.14
N LEU A 102 -5.16 -5.79 4.59
CA LEU A 102 -3.95 -6.40 5.17
C LEU A 102 -3.61 -5.81 6.54
N VAL A 103 -3.82 -4.50 6.71
CA VAL A 103 -3.64 -3.81 7.99
C VAL A 103 -4.67 -4.29 9.01
N ASP A 104 -5.95 -4.30 8.66
CA ASP A 104 -7.04 -4.77 9.54
C ASP A 104 -6.84 -6.23 9.95
N LEU A 105 -6.36 -7.07 9.03
CA LEU A 105 -6.02 -8.46 9.31
C LEU A 105 -4.87 -8.58 10.32
N ALA A 106 -3.80 -7.80 10.14
CA ALA A 106 -2.69 -7.77 11.09
C ALA A 106 -3.13 -7.29 12.49
N ASP A 107 -3.97 -6.26 12.54
CA ASP A 107 -4.49 -5.70 13.79
C ASP A 107 -5.45 -6.68 14.48
N THR A 108 -6.25 -7.43 13.71
CA THR A 108 -7.10 -8.50 14.24
C THR A 108 -6.26 -9.62 14.86
N ILE A 109 -5.22 -10.07 14.16
CA ILE A 109 -4.31 -11.11 14.66
C ILE A 109 -3.64 -10.66 15.96
N LEU A 110 -3.18 -9.40 16.04
CA LEU A 110 -2.55 -8.87 17.24
C LEU A 110 -3.50 -8.72 18.42
N THR A 111 -4.77 -8.43 18.15
CA THR A 111 -5.81 -8.33 19.17
C THR A 111 -6.14 -9.70 19.76
N ASP A 112 -6.25 -10.73 18.92
CA ASP A 112 -6.56 -12.10 19.36
C ASP A 112 -5.33 -12.82 19.95
N TYR A 113 -4.12 -12.44 19.48
CA TYR A 113 -2.85 -13.05 19.85
C TYR A 113 -1.81 -11.98 20.20
N PRO A 114 -1.96 -11.31 21.37
CA PRO A 114 -1.00 -10.30 21.81
C PRO A 114 0.38 -10.92 22.05
N PRO A 115 1.48 -10.15 21.90
CA PRO A 115 2.82 -10.64 22.17
C PRO A 115 2.96 -11.11 23.62
N GLN A 116 3.64 -12.24 23.81
CA GLN A 116 3.92 -12.78 25.15
C GLN A 116 4.94 -11.94 25.92
N ASP A 117 5.83 -11.27 25.20
CA ASP A 117 6.86 -10.41 25.76
C ASP A 117 6.39 -8.93 25.72
N PRO A 118 6.09 -8.32 26.88
CA PRO A 118 5.64 -6.93 26.93
C PRO A 118 6.74 -5.91 26.60
N THR A 119 8.01 -6.34 26.50
CA THR A 119 9.12 -5.46 26.11
C THR A 119 9.19 -5.22 24.61
N GLN A 120 8.52 -6.05 23.81
CA GLN A 120 8.50 -5.88 22.37
C GLN A 120 7.59 -4.74 21.96
N SER A 121 8.07 -3.91 21.03
CA SER A 121 7.27 -2.84 20.48
C SER A 121 6.14 -3.40 19.61
N LEU A 122 4.88 -3.11 19.97
CA LEU A 122 3.70 -3.49 19.19
C LEU A 122 3.80 -3.01 17.73
N SER A 123 4.43 -1.85 17.48
CA SER A 123 4.61 -1.33 16.13
C SER A 123 5.58 -2.16 15.29
N GLU A 124 6.62 -2.72 15.89
CA GLU A 124 7.59 -3.58 15.22
C GLU A 124 6.97 -4.93 14.88
N ILE A 125 6.21 -5.51 15.82
CA ILE A 125 5.49 -6.76 15.60
C ILE A 125 4.45 -6.58 14.49
N ARG A 126 3.65 -5.50 14.55
CA ARG A 126 2.68 -5.14 13.51
C ARG A 126 3.32 -5.01 12.14
N HIS A 127 4.46 -4.31 12.05
CA HIS A 127 5.24 -4.20 10.83
C HIS A 127 5.64 -5.58 10.29
N SER A 128 6.13 -6.47 11.16
CA SER A 128 6.52 -7.84 10.78
C SER A 128 5.35 -8.64 10.22
N TYR A 129 4.17 -8.59 10.85
CA TYR A 129 2.96 -9.25 10.35
C TYR A 129 2.56 -8.72 8.96
N ILE A 130 2.49 -7.40 8.79
CA ILE A 130 2.16 -6.78 7.50
C ILE A 130 3.16 -7.22 6.43
N SER A 131 4.45 -7.18 6.73
CA SER A 131 5.52 -7.60 5.80
C SER A 131 5.36 -9.05 5.36
N HIS A 132 5.08 -9.97 6.30
CA HIS A 132 4.83 -11.37 5.98
C HIS A 132 3.57 -11.56 5.13
N LEU A 133 2.46 -10.90 5.48
CA LEU A 133 1.22 -10.96 4.70
C LEU A 133 1.43 -10.45 3.27
N VAL A 134 2.12 -9.33 3.10
CA VAL A 134 2.46 -8.78 1.79
C VAL A 134 3.33 -9.77 1.00
N ARG A 135 4.36 -10.34 1.62
CA ARG A 135 5.21 -11.35 0.98
C ARG A 135 4.40 -12.56 0.51
N MET A 136 3.50 -13.08 1.35
CA MET A 136 2.62 -14.19 1.00
C MET A 136 1.72 -13.87 -0.21
N VAL A 137 1.19 -12.64 -0.28
CA VAL A 137 0.38 -12.18 -1.42
C VAL A 137 1.21 -12.14 -2.71
N VAL A 138 2.45 -11.66 -2.63
CA VAL A 138 3.35 -11.53 -3.79
C VAL A 138 3.88 -12.88 -4.27
N GLU A 139 4.33 -13.74 -3.36
CA GLU A 139 4.87 -15.07 -3.67
C GLU A 139 3.82 -16.01 -4.28
N LYS A 140 2.54 -15.76 -4.00
CA LYS A 140 1.44 -16.57 -4.52
C LYS A 140 1.19 -16.43 -6.02
N ASP A 141 1.80 -15.45 -6.68
CA ASP A 141 1.60 -15.24 -8.11
C ASP A 141 2.89 -15.01 -8.92
N PRO A 142 3.56 -16.09 -9.34
CA PRO A 142 4.60 -15.97 -10.35
C PRO A 142 4.09 -16.14 -11.80
N ASN A 143 2.87 -16.67 -12.04
CA ASN A 143 2.38 -17.02 -13.40
C ASN A 143 0.87 -17.34 -13.50
N LYS A 144 0.06 -17.16 -12.46
CA LYS A 144 -1.37 -17.46 -12.51
C LYS A 144 -2.14 -16.17 -12.67
N THR A 145 -2.66 -15.89 -13.87
CA THR A 145 -3.67 -14.86 -14.09
C THR A 145 -4.80 -15.01 -13.08
N VAL A 146 -4.72 -14.25 -11.98
CA VAL A 146 -5.83 -14.07 -11.07
C VAL A 146 -6.83 -13.20 -11.84
N SER A 147 -7.81 -13.84 -12.45
CA SER A 147 -9.07 -13.19 -12.76
C SER A 147 -9.64 -12.75 -11.42
N CYS A 148 -9.35 -11.52 -11.03
CA CYS A 148 -9.81 -10.89 -9.81
C CYS A 148 -11.29 -10.51 -10.00
N PRO A 149 -12.27 -11.25 -9.45
CA PRO A 149 -13.69 -10.92 -9.60
C PRO A 149 -14.07 -9.69 -8.76
N TRP A 150 -13.21 -9.28 -7.83
CA TRP A 150 -13.45 -8.14 -6.92
C TRP A 150 -13.44 -6.78 -7.61
N ALA A 151 -12.88 -6.65 -8.83
CA ALA A 151 -13.05 -5.43 -9.63
C ALA A 151 -14.52 -5.17 -9.99
N SER A 152 -15.37 -6.22 -9.97
CA SER A 152 -16.82 -6.13 -10.18
C SER A 152 -17.62 -5.99 -8.88
N HIS A 153 -17.02 -6.29 -7.72
CA HIS A 153 -17.68 -6.28 -6.39
C HIS A 153 -17.17 -5.16 -5.45
N ALA A 154 -16.26 -4.30 -5.90
CA ALA A 154 -15.79 -3.15 -5.13
C ALA A 154 -16.92 -2.19 -4.68
N CYS A 155 -18.12 -2.28 -5.26
CA CYS A 155 -19.30 -1.53 -4.85
C CYS A 155 -20.04 -2.08 -3.61
N GLU A 156 -19.74 -3.28 -3.11
CA GLU A 156 -20.49 -3.85 -1.97
C GLU A 156 -19.87 -3.53 -0.60
N TRP A 157 -18.56 -3.26 -0.52
CA TRP A 157 -17.87 -3.03 0.75
C TRP A 157 -18.06 -1.61 1.31
N THR A 158 -18.37 -0.62 0.47
CA THR A 158 -18.76 0.74 0.91
C THR A 158 -20.05 0.78 1.72
N ASN A 159 -20.85 -0.30 1.71
CA ASN A 159 -22.06 -0.41 2.52
C ASN A 159 -21.80 -0.95 3.93
N VAL A 160 -20.66 -1.60 4.19
CA VAL A 160 -20.35 -2.18 5.51
C VAL A 160 -19.94 -1.10 6.51
N SER A 161 -19.27 -0.04 6.07
CA SER A 161 -18.85 1.08 6.92
C SER A 161 -19.95 2.13 7.16
N ASN A 162 -21.02 2.17 6.36
CA ASN A 162 -22.11 3.15 6.48
C ASN A 162 -23.30 2.68 7.35
N MET A 163 -23.26 1.49 7.94
CA MET A 163 -24.36 0.93 8.75
C MET A 163 -24.27 1.23 10.26
N SER A 164 -23.70 2.37 10.66
CA SER A 164 -23.69 2.83 12.06
C SER A 164 -24.99 3.54 12.51
N GLY A 165 -26.00 3.68 11.66
CA GLY A 165 -27.20 4.46 11.99
C GLY A 165 -28.52 3.72 11.73
N LYS A 166 -29.10 3.12 12.78
CA LYS A 166 -30.54 2.83 12.96
C LYS A 166 -31.32 2.36 11.71
N ALA A 167 -31.29 1.06 11.40
CA ALA A 167 -32.35 0.40 10.64
C ALA A 167 -32.54 -1.04 11.13
N ASN A 168 -33.80 -1.45 11.27
CA ASN A 168 -34.23 -2.74 11.78
C ASN A 168 -33.65 -3.92 10.98
N PRO A 169 -33.25 -5.01 11.66
CA PRO A 169 -32.58 -6.14 11.05
C PRO A 169 -33.59 -6.97 10.25
N THR A 170 -33.51 -6.92 8.93
CA THR A 170 -34.06 -7.99 8.10
C THR A 170 -32.94 -8.98 7.82
N ASN A 171 -32.85 -9.98 8.70
CA ASN A 171 -32.31 -11.32 8.53
C ASN A 171 -31.18 -11.50 7.51
N TYR A 172 -29.98 -11.08 7.88
CA TYR A 172 -28.84 -11.98 7.75
C TYR A 172 -28.55 -12.57 9.12
N THR A 173 -28.95 -13.82 9.33
CA THR A 173 -28.45 -14.65 10.43
C THR A 173 -26.97 -14.93 10.17
N ILE A 174 -26.11 -13.96 10.47
CA ILE A 174 -24.69 -14.20 10.72
C ILE A 174 -24.63 -14.80 12.12
N ALA A 175 -24.92 -16.10 12.19
CA ALA A 175 -24.68 -16.88 13.38
C ALA A 175 -23.17 -17.00 13.57
N ALA A 176 -22.69 -16.48 14.70
CA ALA A 176 -21.32 -16.48 15.19
C ALA A 176 -20.31 -15.61 14.40
N ARG A 177 -19.46 -14.89 15.14
CA ARG A 177 -18.20 -14.34 14.62
C ARG A 177 -17.53 -15.41 13.75
N PRO A 178 -17.09 -15.11 12.52
CA PRO A 178 -16.39 -16.09 11.71
C PRO A 178 -15.22 -16.59 12.53
N SER A 179 -15.23 -17.90 12.83
CA SER A 179 -14.15 -18.49 13.61
C SER A 179 -12.82 -18.23 12.90
N LEU A 180 -11.72 -18.08 13.64
CA LEU A 180 -10.39 -17.87 13.06
C LEU A 180 -10.08 -18.82 11.88
N PRO A 181 -10.50 -20.10 11.88
CA PRO A 181 -10.40 -20.96 10.70
C PRO A 181 -11.08 -20.41 9.44
N HIS A 182 -12.22 -19.72 9.52
CA HIS A 182 -12.87 -19.10 8.36
C HIS A 182 -12.14 -17.85 7.86
N LEU A 183 -11.54 -17.06 8.74
CA LEU A 183 -10.69 -15.94 8.35
C LEU A 183 -9.36 -16.42 7.73
N VAL A 184 -8.79 -17.49 8.29
CA VAL A 184 -7.62 -18.18 7.74
C VAL A 184 -7.96 -18.90 6.44
N VAL A 185 -9.16 -19.48 6.29
CA VAL A 185 -9.66 -20.07 5.04
C VAL A 185 -9.99 -19.00 4.01
N ALA A 186 -10.48 -17.82 4.40
CA ALA A 186 -10.66 -16.69 3.50
C ALA A 186 -9.30 -16.13 3.05
N ALA A 187 -8.34 -15.95 3.96
CA ALA A 187 -6.96 -15.60 3.64
C ALA A 187 -6.27 -16.69 2.79
N ALA A 188 -6.56 -17.96 3.05
CA ALA A 188 -6.12 -19.11 2.25
C ALA A 188 -6.93 -19.30 0.97
N ALA A 189 -8.12 -18.73 0.81
CA ALA A 189 -8.87 -18.72 -0.45
C ALA A 189 -8.35 -17.62 -1.37
N VAL A 190 -7.95 -16.49 -0.79
CA VAL A 190 -7.19 -15.42 -1.47
C VAL A 190 -5.79 -15.89 -1.88
N GLY A 191 -5.32 -17.04 -1.36
CA GLY A 191 -3.99 -17.52 -1.72
C GLY A 191 -3.64 -19.00 -1.53
N ASN A 192 -4.49 -20.03 -1.64
CA ASN A 192 -4.11 -21.47 -1.76
C ASN A 192 -5.31 -22.46 -1.82
N ALA A 193 -6.01 -22.56 -2.95
CA ALA A 193 -7.04 -23.60 -3.12
C ALA A 193 -6.51 -25.06 -3.06
N TYR A 194 -5.21 -25.30 -3.23
CA TYR A 194 -4.64 -26.66 -3.33
C TYR A 194 -4.19 -27.27 -1.99
N ALA A 195 -4.10 -26.50 -0.91
CA ALA A 195 -3.80 -27.04 0.43
C ALA A 195 -5.02 -27.72 1.10
N LEU A 196 -6.21 -27.61 0.51
CA LEU A 196 -7.47 -28.14 1.02
C LEU A 196 -7.83 -29.53 0.49
N GLN A 197 -6.99 -30.16 -0.32
CA GLN A 197 -7.24 -31.52 -0.85
C GLN A 197 -6.71 -32.65 0.06
N SER A 198 -6.17 -32.32 1.23
CA SER A 198 -5.59 -33.30 2.18
C SER A 198 -6.32 -33.39 3.52
N TYR A 199 -7.57 -32.89 3.59
CA TYR A 199 -8.50 -33.08 4.71
C TYR A 199 -9.86 -33.54 4.21
#